data_AF-A0A5Q0GUA6-F1
#
_entry.id   AF-A0A5Q0GUA6-F1
#
_cell.length_a   1.000
_cell.length_b   1.000
_cell.length_c   1.000
_cell.angle_alpha   90.00
_cell.angle_beta   90.00
_cell.angle_gamma   90.00
#
_symmetry.space_group_name_H-M   'P 1'
#
loop_
_entity.id
_entity.type
_entity.pdbx_description
1 polymer ?
#
loop_
_entity_poly.entity_id
_entity_poly.type
_entity_poly.pdbx_seq_one_letter_code
_entity_poly.pdbx_strand_id
1 'polypeptide(L)'
;MSRLVSIRVAPEWGAFPFWVRVPGEVIPDNCSAERLVSEYGAPEDLAAAIDAWDDEFQAVYDRSDPESSGFPDEATTAAWHERGERLTERLAAALRVRTEFHTARGERVFDA
;
A
#
# COMPACT_ATOMS: atom_id res chain seq x y z
N MET A 1 22.00 -0.96 -1.43
CA MET A 1 20.59 -1.35 -1.52
C MET A 1 20.39 -2.53 -0.59
N SER A 2 19.58 -2.36 0.46
CA SER A 2 19.23 -3.47 1.35
C SER A 2 18.28 -4.40 0.62
N ARG A 3 18.44 -5.72 0.81
CA ARG A 3 17.54 -6.70 0.19
C ARG A 3 16.14 -6.52 0.77
N LEU A 4 15.14 -6.37 -0.09
CA LEU A 4 13.74 -6.41 0.30
C LEU A 4 13.31 -7.86 0.61
N VAL A 5 12.65 -8.09 1.74
CA VAL A 5 12.14 -9.41 2.15
C VAL A 5 10.66 -9.54 1.79
N SER A 6 9.86 -8.54 2.16
CA SER A 6 8.44 -8.48 1.86
C SER A 6 7.95 -7.04 1.88
N ILE A 7 6.78 -6.81 1.28
CA ILE A 7 6.05 -5.55 1.34
C ILE A 7 4.67 -5.82 1.90
N ARG A 8 4.17 -4.91 2.74
CA ARG A 8 2.73 -4.79 3.00
C ARG A 8 2.26 -3.46 2.40
N VAL A 9 1.28 -3.53 1.52
CA VAL A 9 0.52 -2.39 1.00
C VAL A 9 -0.68 -2.21 1.93
N ALA A 10 -0.63 -1.17 2.76
CA ALA A 10 -1.66 -0.88 3.75
C ALA A 10 -1.82 0.64 3.88
N PRO A 11 -3.01 1.20 3.59
CA PRO A 11 -3.28 2.59 3.79
C PRO A 11 -3.51 2.84 5.29
N GLU A 12 -2.78 3.79 5.85
CA GLU A 12 -2.89 4.22 7.25
C GLU A 12 -2.93 5.75 7.29
N TRP A 13 -3.71 6.33 8.19
CA TRP A 13 -3.89 7.80 8.23
C TRP A 13 -2.54 8.52 8.41
N GLY A 14 -2.19 9.37 7.45
CA GLY A 14 -0.97 10.17 7.49
C GLY A 14 0.34 9.39 7.27
N ALA A 15 0.27 8.17 6.74
CA ALA A 15 1.43 7.37 6.37
C ALA A 15 1.44 7.09 4.85
N PHE A 16 2.59 6.69 4.31
CA PHE A 16 2.64 6.15 2.94
C PHE A 16 2.02 4.74 2.89
N PRO A 17 1.54 4.27 1.72
CA PRO A 17 0.89 2.97 1.64
C PRO A 17 1.84 1.77 1.75
N PHE A 18 3.17 1.98 1.75
CA PHE A 18 4.14 0.90 1.71
C PHE A 18 4.82 0.66 3.06
N TRP A 19 4.83 -0.60 3.48
CA TRP A 19 5.49 -1.08 4.67
C TRP A 19 6.51 -2.15 4.28
N VAL A 20 7.78 -1.79 4.25
CA VAL A 20 8.85 -2.65 3.76
C VAL A 20 9.51 -3.41 4.91
N ARG A 21 9.85 -4.68 4.69
CA ARG A 21 10.67 -5.45 5.63
C ARG A 21 12.01 -5.79 4.98
N VAL A 22 13.10 -5.52 5.70
CA VAL A 22 14.47 -5.93 5.32
C VAL A 22 15.04 -6.93 6.34
N PRO A 23 16.11 -7.68 6.02
CA PRO A 23 16.68 -8.68 6.92
C PRO A 23 17.14 -8.06 8.24
N GLY A 24 16.77 -8.69 9.35
CA GLY A 24 17.14 -8.25 10.70
C GLY A 24 16.16 -7.26 11.33
N GLU A 25 15.20 -6.74 10.58
CA GLU A 25 14.17 -5.85 11.12
C GLU A 25 12.90 -6.62 11.53
N VAL A 26 12.46 -6.35 12.76
CA VAL A 26 11.26 -6.96 13.35
C VAL A 26 9.99 -6.22 12.93
N ILE A 27 10.06 -4.90 12.78
CA ILE A 27 8.93 -4.04 12.45
C ILE A 27 9.12 -3.54 11.02
N PRO A 28 8.09 -3.64 10.14
CA PRO A 28 8.14 -3.04 8.82
C PRO A 28 8.28 -1.51 8.89
N ASP A 29 9.09 -0.94 8.01
CA ASP A 29 9.33 0.50 7.93
C ASP A 29 8.39 1.17 6.92
N ASN A 30 7.87 2.36 7.26
CA ASN A 30 7.02 3.11 6.33
C ASN A 30 7.87 3.69 5.20
N CYS A 31 7.49 3.44 3.97
CA CYS A 31 8.29 3.71 2.79
C CYS A 31 7.48 4.53 1.79
N SER A 32 8.05 5.62 1.29
CA SER A 32 7.44 6.40 0.21
C SER A 32 7.56 5.69 -1.14
N ALA A 33 6.73 6.08 -2.11
CA ALA A 33 6.88 5.61 -3.50
C ALA A 33 8.29 5.89 -4.06
N GLU A 34 8.83 7.08 -3.83
CA GLU A 34 10.18 7.47 -4.27
C GLU A 34 11.27 6.56 -3.70
N ARG A 35 11.18 6.26 -2.40
CA ARG A 35 12.12 5.35 -1.74
C ARG A 35 11.93 3.91 -2.24
N LEU A 36 10.70 3.48 -2.47
CA LEU A 36 10.40 2.16 -3.00
C LEU A 36 11.06 1.92 -4.37
N VAL A 37 11.01 2.93 -5.24
CA VAL A 37 11.65 2.92 -6.56
C VAL A 37 13.17 2.94 -6.43
N SER A 38 13.72 3.94 -5.72
CA SER A 38 15.16 4.19 -5.67
C SER A 38 15.96 3.12 -4.90
N GLU A 39 15.40 2.57 -3.82
CA GLU A 39 16.11 1.60 -2.96
C GLU A 39 15.81 0.14 -3.29
N TYR A 40 14.61 -0.16 -3.81
CA TYR A 40 14.14 -1.53 -4.01
C TYR A 40 13.76 -1.85 -5.46
N GLY A 41 13.83 -0.87 -6.38
CA GLY A 41 13.67 -1.10 -7.82
C GLY A 41 12.23 -1.35 -8.25
N ALA A 42 11.24 -0.81 -7.51
CA ALA A 42 9.86 -0.86 -7.97
C ALA A 42 9.66 -0.06 -9.27
N PRO A 43 8.76 -0.48 -10.17
CA PRO A 43 8.39 0.33 -11.32
C PRO A 43 7.79 1.67 -10.87
N GLU A 44 8.31 2.77 -11.41
CA GLU A 44 7.92 4.14 -11.03
C GLU A 44 6.43 4.39 -11.26
N ASP A 45 5.89 3.96 -12.40
CA ASP A 45 4.48 4.10 -12.76
C ASP A 45 3.57 3.35 -11.79
N LEU A 46 4.01 2.17 -11.32
CA LEU A 46 3.24 1.35 -10.40
C LEU A 46 3.29 1.88 -8.96
N ALA A 47 4.47 2.32 -8.50
CA ALA A 47 4.61 2.95 -7.19
C ALA A 47 3.76 4.22 -7.12
N ALA A 48 3.80 5.08 -8.15
CA ALA A 48 2.97 6.28 -8.23
C ALA A 48 1.46 5.96 -8.30
N ALA A 49 1.06 4.88 -9.00
CA ALA A 49 -0.34 4.48 -9.06
C ALA A 49 -0.88 4.00 -7.70
N ILE A 50 -0.05 3.34 -6.88
CA ILE A 50 -0.43 2.94 -5.51
C ILE A 50 -0.46 4.16 -4.58
N ASP A 51 0.48 5.08 -4.72
CA ASP A 51 0.49 6.34 -3.96
C ASP A 51 -0.78 7.16 -4.23
N ALA A 52 -1.16 7.31 -5.50
CA ALA A 52 -2.42 7.99 -5.87
C ALA A 52 -3.68 7.24 -5.38
N TRP A 53 -3.61 5.90 -5.26
CA TRP A 53 -4.69 5.11 -4.67
C TRP A 53 -4.80 5.34 -3.14
N ASP A 54 -3.69 5.56 -2.45
CA ASP A 54 -3.67 5.96 -1.05
C ASP A 54 -4.16 7.40 -0.86
N ASP A 55 -3.80 8.32 -1.75
CA ASP A 55 -4.28 9.70 -1.72
C ASP A 55 -5.82 9.79 -1.71
N GLU A 56 -6.50 8.91 -2.44
CA GLU A 56 -7.97 8.80 -2.40
C GLU A 56 -8.49 8.40 -1.01
N PHE A 57 -7.77 7.53 -0.30
CA PHE A 57 -8.08 7.17 1.08
C PHE A 57 -7.80 8.37 2.00
N GLN A 58 -6.61 8.98 1.92
CA GLN A 58 -6.27 10.15 2.74
C GLN A 58 -7.24 11.32 2.52
N ALA A 59 -7.81 11.46 1.33
CA ALA A 59 -8.78 12.51 0.99
C ALA A 59 -10.11 12.39 1.75
N VAL A 60 -10.48 11.17 2.20
CA VAL A 60 -11.71 10.96 2.99
C VAL A 60 -11.48 11.04 4.50
N TYR A 61 -10.25 11.35 4.92
CA TYR A 61 -9.92 11.53 6.33
C TYR A 61 -10.43 12.88 6.86
N ASP A 62 -11.42 12.83 7.76
CA ASP A 62 -11.87 13.99 8.53
C ASP A 62 -11.06 14.09 9.82
N ARG A 63 -10.13 15.04 9.87
CA ARG A 63 -9.30 15.30 11.07
C ARG A 63 -10.10 15.77 12.29
N SER A 64 -11.27 16.37 12.05
CA SER A 64 -12.13 16.88 13.13
C SER A 64 -13.08 15.80 13.66
N ASP A 65 -13.37 14.78 12.85
CA ASP A 65 -14.14 13.60 13.22
C ASP A 65 -13.55 12.31 12.60
N PRO A 66 -12.43 11.79 13.14
CA PRO A 66 -11.77 10.60 12.60
C PRO A 66 -12.65 9.36 12.56
N GLU A 67 -13.61 9.22 13.47
CA GLU A 67 -14.51 8.07 13.56
C GLU A 67 -15.50 8.01 12.39
N SER A 68 -15.91 9.18 11.88
CA SER A 68 -16.80 9.30 10.72
C SER A 68 -16.06 9.30 9.39
N SER A 69 -14.73 9.19 9.38
CA SER A 69 -13.93 9.14 8.14
C SER A 69 -14.27 7.89 7.33
N GLY A 70 -14.41 8.05 6.02
CA GLY A 70 -14.72 6.94 5.14
C GLY A 70 -15.23 7.37 3.77
N PHE A 71 -15.26 6.41 2.85
CA PHE A 71 -15.84 6.62 1.54
C PHE A 71 -17.36 6.89 1.63
N PRO A 72 -17.94 7.62 0.67
CA PRO A 72 -19.35 8.03 0.72
C PRO A 72 -20.33 6.86 0.69
N ASP A 73 -19.94 5.73 0.11
CA ASP A 73 -20.76 4.53 0.06
C ASP A 73 -19.92 3.23 -0.08
N GLU A 74 -20.61 2.12 0.12
CA GLU A 74 -20.05 0.76 0.04
C GLU A 74 -19.53 0.42 -1.37
N ALA A 75 -20.17 0.94 -2.42
CA ALA A 75 -19.76 0.69 -3.80
C ALA A 75 -18.42 1.37 -4.11
N THR A 76 -18.22 2.60 -3.64
CA THR A 76 -16.98 3.35 -3.75
C THR A 76 -15.86 2.65 -2.98
N THR A 77 -16.17 2.20 -1.76
CA THR A 77 -15.22 1.44 -0.92
C THR A 77 -14.79 0.14 -1.62
N ALA A 78 -15.74 -0.62 -2.18
CA ALA A 78 -15.46 -1.86 -2.90
C ALA A 78 -14.61 -1.62 -4.16
N ALA A 79 -14.96 -0.62 -4.97
CA ALA A 79 -14.21 -0.27 -6.17
C ALA A 79 -12.77 0.20 -5.87
N TRP A 80 -12.59 0.98 -4.81
CA TRP A 80 -11.27 1.39 -4.32
C TRP A 80 -10.44 0.17 -3.85
N HIS A 81 -11.05 -0.73 -3.07
CA HIS A 81 -10.37 -1.94 -2.59
C HIS A 81 -9.93 -2.85 -3.74
N GLU A 82 -10.81 -3.13 -4.69
CA GLU A 82 -10.49 -3.97 -5.86
C GLU A 82 -9.37 -3.36 -6.71
N ARG A 83 -9.30 -2.03 -6.83
CA ARG A 83 -8.19 -1.36 -7.51
C ARG A 83 -6.88 -1.54 -6.75
N GLY A 84 -6.88 -1.33 -5.43
CA GLY A 84 -5.71 -1.54 -4.58
C GLY A 84 -5.19 -2.98 -4.66
N GLU A 85 -6.11 -3.96 -4.66
CA GLU A 85 -5.76 -5.37 -4.79
C GLU A 85 -5.03 -5.65 -6.12
N ARG A 86 -5.57 -5.19 -7.25
CA ARG A 86 -4.95 -5.36 -8.58
C ARG A 86 -3.61 -4.66 -8.71
N LEU A 87 -3.47 -3.47 -8.11
CA LEU A 87 -2.18 -2.76 -8.10
C LEU A 87 -1.14 -3.53 -7.26
N THR A 88 -1.55 -4.07 -6.11
CA THR A 88 -0.69 -4.84 -5.23
C THR A 88 -0.23 -6.16 -5.87
N GLU A 89 -1.12 -6.85 -6.59
CA GLU A 89 -0.77 -8.04 -7.38
C GLU A 89 0.33 -7.75 -8.41
N ARG A 90 0.19 -6.64 -9.15
CA ARG A 90 1.21 -6.18 -10.12
C ARG A 90 2.54 -5.88 -9.43
N LEU A 91 2.51 -5.33 -8.21
CA LEU A 91 3.72 -4.98 -7.46
C LEU A 91 4.46 -6.26 -7.02
N ALA A 92 3.72 -7.25 -6.52
CA ALA A 92 4.25 -8.56 -6.16
C ALA A 92 4.96 -9.22 -7.36
N ALA A 93 4.31 -9.21 -8.53
CA ALA A 93 4.87 -9.78 -9.75
C ALA A 93 6.13 -9.03 -10.23
N ALA A 94 6.17 -7.70 -10.09
CA ALA A 94 7.31 -6.88 -10.51
C ALA A 94 8.54 -7.08 -9.61
N LEU A 95 8.34 -7.06 -8.29
CA LEU A 95 9.43 -7.12 -7.31
C LEU A 95 9.85 -8.54 -6.93
N ARG A 96 9.01 -9.53 -7.26
CA ARG A 96 9.23 -10.95 -6.92
C ARG A 96 9.47 -11.18 -5.42
N VAL A 97 8.68 -10.50 -4.61
CA VAL A 97 8.67 -10.66 -3.15
C VAL A 97 7.24 -10.91 -2.68
N ARG A 98 7.11 -11.62 -1.56
CA ARG A 98 5.84 -11.73 -0.85
C ARG A 98 5.31 -10.33 -0.59
N THR A 99 4.09 -10.09 -1.08
CA THR A 99 3.41 -8.81 -0.91
C THR A 99 2.04 -9.04 -0.31
N GLU A 100 1.70 -8.27 0.72
CA GLU A 100 0.42 -8.36 1.43
C GLU A 100 -0.39 -7.09 1.16
N PHE A 101 -1.67 -7.24 0.89
CA PHE A 101 -2.62 -6.14 0.72
C PHE A 101 -3.56 -6.12 1.92
N HIS A 102 -3.59 -5.01 2.66
CA HIS A 102 -4.36 -4.88 3.90
C HIS A 102 -5.25 -3.65 3.79
N THR A 103 -6.56 -3.85 3.97
CA THR A 103 -7.54 -2.75 4.08
C THR A 103 -8.62 -3.14 5.09
N ALA A 104 -9.48 -2.20 5.47
CA ALA A 104 -10.62 -2.49 6.33
C ALA A 104 -11.59 -3.55 5.76
N ARG A 105 -11.59 -3.78 4.43
CA ARG A 105 -12.44 -4.79 3.79
C ARG A 105 -11.85 -6.20 3.84
N GLY A 106 -10.59 -6.35 4.21
CA GLY A 106 -9.91 -7.64 4.27
C GLY A 106 -8.47 -7.57 3.81
N GLU A 107 -7.83 -8.73 3.94
CA GLU A 107 -6.43 -8.95 3.66
C GLU A 107 -6.25 -9.97 2.54
N ARG A 108 -5.23 -9.77 1.72
CA ARG A 108 -4.80 -10.73 0.70
C ARG A 108 -3.29 -10.83 0.63
N VAL A 109 -2.79 -12.03 0.37
CA VAL A 109 -1.36 -12.28 0.19
C VAL A 109 -1.09 -12.69 -1.25
N PHE A 110 -0.05 -12.12 -1.83
CA PHE A 110 0.50 -12.46 -3.13
C PHE A 110 1.90 -13.01 -2.92
N ASP A 111 2.06 -14.31 -3.15
CA ASP A 111 3.38 -14.94 -3.18
C ASP A 111 3.96 -14.82 -4.60
N ALA A 112 5.27 -14.56 -4.67
CA ALA A 112 6.01 -14.36 -5.92
C ALA A 112 6.63 -15.65 -6.48
#